data_AF-A0A183I1Y3-F1
#
_entry.id   AF-A0A183I1Y3-F1
#
_cell.length_a   1.000
_cell.length_b   1.000
_cell.length_c   1.000
_cell.angle_alpha   90.00
_cell.angle_beta   90.00
_cell.angle_gamma   90.00
#
_symmetry.space_group_name_H-M   'P 1'
#
loop_
_entity.id
_entity.type
_entity.pdbx_description
1 polymer ?
#
loop_
_entity_poly.entity_id
_entity_poly.type
_entity_poly.pdbx_seq_one_letter_code
_entity_poly.pdbx_strand_id
1 'polypeptide(L)'
;MPPHNGQYFVEEKSWSELLSHARLWRNISKKRMNMMLHHFLLYFDHSGEERLLALGGSGQSPQETIYTAPLIRLSLINSVTKLTLLPYLNTKPSKSGPPPAELAALCERQRTTVSSGISSYDFNPISSTLLYSDSTNLYHIQVSFQKEEKSIIGNGIKGCPLHAQLCPVDSSLVAFVANFNIYEKFKKSACAKRFLIQCMVRILEFLRKGKVIYSSSAGENIMNGCSSFIAQEELDRFTGIWWSPGPQKMLLYEQVDETAVTSLQFTVPGCSPTRPMKYPVSGTTNAISTLRLITIDENKITDEKLTIELRTVYPWYEYLSRVGWLPDGSAY
;
A
#
# COMPACT_ATOMS: atom_id res chain seq x y z
N MET A 1 28.72 37.68 -22.06
CA MET A 1 29.68 38.17 -21.07
C MET A 1 29.29 37.60 -19.71
N PRO A 2 30.18 36.86 -19.02
CA PRO A 2 29.93 36.44 -17.65
C PRO A 2 29.84 37.69 -16.76
N PRO A 3 29.01 37.70 -15.70
CA PRO A 3 28.91 38.88 -14.84
C PRO A 3 30.27 39.17 -14.21
N HIS A 4 30.71 40.43 -14.34
CA HIS A 4 31.92 40.98 -13.73
C HIS A 4 32.00 40.64 -12.24
N ASN A 5 33.15 40.12 -11.79
CA ASN A 5 33.72 40.10 -10.42
C ASN A 5 32.82 40.60 -9.26
N GLY A 6 31.63 40.04 -9.09
CA GLY A 6 30.77 40.30 -7.94
C GLY A 6 31.22 39.40 -6.81
N GLN A 7 32.02 39.92 -5.87
CA GLN A 7 32.20 39.24 -4.59
C GLN A 7 30.88 39.30 -3.83
N TYR A 8 30.25 38.15 -3.65
CA TYR A 8 29.07 38.02 -2.81
C TYR A 8 29.54 37.91 -1.36
N PHE A 9 29.29 38.95 -0.56
CA PHE A 9 29.51 38.90 0.88
C PHE A 9 28.34 38.19 1.53
N VAL A 10 28.59 36.99 2.04
CA VAL A 10 27.64 36.25 2.89
C VAL A 10 27.90 36.64 4.33
N GLU A 11 26.84 36.94 5.08
CA GLU A 11 26.92 37.31 6.49
C GLU A 11 27.48 36.14 7.31
N GLU A 12 28.61 36.35 7.98
CA GLU A 12 29.22 35.34 8.85
C GLU A 12 28.41 35.24 10.15
N LYS A 13 27.80 34.07 10.36
CA LYS A 13 26.95 33.78 11.53
C LYS A 13 27.57 32.68 12.37
N SER A 14 27.44 32.79 13.68
CA SER A 14 27.79 31.71 14.60
C SER A 14 26.91 30.47 14.38
N TRP A 15 27.38 29.31 14.85
CA TRP A 15 26.61 28.06 14.79
C TRP A 15 25.21 28.20 15.42
N SER A 16 25.11 28.91 16.54
CA SER A 16 23.85 29.13 17.25
C SER A 16 22.86 29.97 16.45
N GLU A 17 23.35 30.98 15.73
CA GLU A 17 22.56 31.83 14.85
C GLU A 17 22.11 31.08 13.60
N LEU A 18 23.00 30.29 12.98
CA LEU A 18 22.66 29.40 11.86
C LEU A 18 21.60 28.37 12.26
N LEU A 19 21.73 27.76 13.45
CA LEU A 19 20.75 26.81 13.96
C LEU A 19 19.39 27.47 14.21
N SER A 20 19.39 28.68 14.77
CA SER A 20 18.16 29.45 15.01
C SER A 20 17.49 29.85 13.69
N HIS A 21 18.28 30.29 12.71
CA HIS A 21 17.82 30.61 11.37
C HIS A 21 17.22 29.38 10.67
N ALA A 22 17.89 28.22 10.74
CA ALA A 22 17.40 26.96 10.19
C ALA A 22 16.09 26.51 10.86
N ARG A 23 15.95 26.67 12.18
CA ARG A 23 14.71 26.37 12.92
C ARG A 23 13.57 27.29 12.48
N LEU A 24 13.84 28.59 12.32
CA LEU A 24 12.86 29.56 11.84
C LEU A 24 12.35 29.18 10.44
N TRP A 25 13.25 28.93 9.49
CA TRP A 25 12.88 28.52 8.13
C TRP A 25 12.13 27.19 8.10
N ARG A 26 12.53 26.22 8.92
CA ARG A 26 11.78 24.96 9.08
C ARG A 26 10.36 25.21 9.57
N ASN A 27 10.17 26.10 10.55
CA ASN A 27 8.83 26.42 11.06
C ASN A 27 7.97 27.14 10.03
N ILE A 28 8.55 28.07 9.25
CA ILE A 28 7.86 28.74 8.15
C ILE A 28 7.45 27.71 7.08
N SER A 29 8.37 26.81 6.72
CA SER A 29 8.12 25.76 5.73
C SER A 29 7.04 24.78 6.19
N LYS A 30 7.08 24.34 7.46
CA LYS A 30 6.06 23.45 8.03
C LYS A 30 4.66 24.06 8.04
N LYS A 31 4.54 25.36 8.32
CA LYS A 31 3.24 26.07 8.26
C LYS A 31 2.68 26.21 6.84
N ARG A 32 3.52 26.02 5.81
CA ARG A 32 3.16 26.11 4.40
C ARG A 32 3.10 24.76 3.69
N MET A 33 3.70 23.71 4.27
CA MET A 33 3.50 22.32 3.88
C MET A 33 2.11 21.87 4.32
N ASN A 34 1.10 22.22 3.53
CA ASN A 34 -0.15 21.47 3.58
C ASN A 34 0.15 20.03 3.16
N MET A 35 -0.40 19.05 3.89
CA MET A 35 -0.41 17.68 3.39
C MET A 35 -1.19 17.67 2.07
N MET A 36 -0.58 17.12 1.02
CA MET A 36 -1.24 16.97 -0.27
C MET A 36 -2.36 15.94 -0.13
N LEU A 37 -3.53 16.28 -0.67
CA LEU A 37 -4.56 15.29 -0.95
C LEU A 37 -4.07 14.40 -2.08
N HIS A 38 -4.36 13.11 -1.97
CA HIS A 38 -4.01 12.10 -2.97
C HIS A 38 -5.07 11.00 -2.99
N HIS A 39 -4.94 10.06 -3.94
CA HIS A 39 -5.90 8.98 -4.15
C HIS A 39 -7.32 9.53 -4.30
N PHE A 40 -7.53 10.34 -5.34
CA PHE A 40 -8.83 10.93 -5.65
C PHE A 40 -9.73 9.91 -6.34
N LEU A 41 -10.99 9.82 -5.91
CA LEU A 41 -12.02 8.99 -6.54
C LEU A 41 -13.27 9.83 -6.77
N LEU A 42 -13.78 9.80 -8.01
CA LEU A 42 -15.00 10.48 -8.42
C LEU A 42 -16.10 9.45 -8.60
N TYR A 43 -17.27 9.70 -8.04
CA TYR A 43 -18.42 8.80 -8.14
C TYR A 43 -19.74 9.54 -8.06
N PHE A 44 -20.81 8.90 -8.53
CA PHE A 44 -22.18 9.35 -8.27
C PHE A 44 -22.72 8.64 -7.05
N ASP A 45 -23.30 9.39 -6.11
CA ASP A 45 -23.99 8.79 -4.98
C ASP A 45 -25.38 8.27 -5.37
N HIS A 46 -26.06 7.64 -4.41
CA HIS A 46 -27.41 7.12 -4.60
C HIS A 46 -28.46 8.21 -4.86
N SER A 47 -28.16 9.48 -4.56
CA SER A 47 -29.01 10.62 -4.91
C SER A 47 -28.73 11.16 -6.32
N GLY A 48 -27.72 10.62 -7.01
CA GLY A 48 -27.30 11.06 -8.35
C GLY A 48 -26.37 12.27 -8.34
N GLU A 49 -25.87 12.68 -7.17
CA GLU A 49 -24.91 13.78 -7.06
C GLU A 49 -23.48 13.28 -7.30
N GLU A 50 -22.72 14.04 -8.10
CA GLU A 50 -21.29 13.77 -8.31
C GLU A 50 -20.51 14.17 -7.06
N ARG A 51 -19.68 13.25 -6.55
CA ARG A 51 -18.91 13.42 -5.33
C ARG A 51 -17.45 13.02 -5.55
N LEU A 52 -16.60 13.63 -4.73
CA LEU A 52 -15.19 13.30 -4.63
C LEU A 52 -14.89 12.63 -3.29
N LEU A 53 -14.04 11.60 -3.30
CA LEU A 53 -13.28 11.12 -2.14
C LEU A 53 -11.80 11.41 -2.35
N ALA A 54 -11.09 11.81 -1.29
CA ALA A 54 -9.64 12.00 -1.33
C ALA A 54 -9.04 11.65 0.04
N LEU A 55 -7.85 11.06 0.05
CA LEU A 55 -7.09 10.78 1.27
C LEU A 55 -6.08 11.91 1.50
N GLY A 56 -5.93 12.37 2.73
CA GLY A 56 -4.87 13.30 3.10
C GLY A 56 -4.98 13.80 4.53
N GLY A 57 -4.01 14.62 4.93
CA GLY A 57 -3.96 15.20 6.27
C GLY A 57 -4.63 16.56 6.38
N SER A 58 -5.13 16.89 7.57
CA SER A 58 -5.45 18.27 7.88
C SER A 58 -4.12 19.02 8.07
N GLY A 59 -3.92 20.21 7.48
CA GLY A 59 -2.63 20.93 7.55
C GLY A 59 -2.08 21.23 8.97
N GLN A 60 -2.81 20.88 10.03
CA GLN A 60 -2.42 21.01 11.43
C GLN A 60 -2.00 19.68 12.08
N SER A 61 -2.33 18.51 11.49
CA SER A 61 -2.01 17.19 12.03
C SER A 61 -1.46 16.24 10.95
N PRO A 62 -0.45 15.40 11.25
CA PRO A 62 0.03 14.35 10.35
C PRO A 62 -0.94 13.15 10.29
N GLN A 63 -2.21 13.36 10.65
CA GLN A 63 -3.24 12.33 10.67
C GLN A 63 -4.00 12.38 9.36
N GLU A 64 -3.89 11.33 8.57
CA GLU A 64 -4.62 11.16 7.33
C GLU A 64 -6.02 10.63 7.58
N THR A 65 -6.96 11.23 6.87
CA THR A 65 -8.36 10.83 6.84
C THR A 65 -8.90 10.96 5.42
N ILE A 66 -10.04 10.31 5.18
CA ILE A 66 -10.74 10.41 3.92
C ILE A 66 -11.64 11.64 3.98
N TYR A 67 -11.51 12.53 3.01
CA TYR A 67 -12.35 13.70 2.81
C TYR A 67 -13.34 13.45 1.68
N THR A 68 -14.51 14.08 1.78
CA THR A 68 -15.57 14.08 0.77
C THR A 68 -16.04 15.49 0.47
N ALA A 69 -16.45 15.73 -0.78
CA ALA A 69 -17.19 16.94 -1.15
C ALA A 69 -18.10 16.70 -2.37
N PRO A 70 -19.28 17.34 -2.43
CA PRO A 70 -20.10 17.35 -3.63
C PRO A 70 -19.47 18.24 -4.70
N LEU A 71 -19.51 17.77 -5.94
CA LEU A 71 -19.02 18.50 -7.11
C LEU A 71 -20.18 19.21 -7.79
N ILE A 72 -20.23 20.53 -7.61
CA ILE A 72 -21.26 21.36 -8.23
C ILE A 72 -20.74 21.84 -9.59
N ARG A 73 -21.28 21.32 -10.68
CA ARG A 73 -21.00 21.82 -12.04
C ARG A 73 -21.82 23.09 -12.29
N LEU A 74 -21.38 24.21 -11.71
CA LEU A 74 -21.93 25.52 -12.06
C LEU A 74 -21.46 25.91 -13.47
N SER A 75 -22.38 26.29 -14.35
CA SER A 75 -22.08 26.94 -15.62
C SER A 75 -21.62 28.39 -15.36
N LEU A 76 -20.44 28.57 -14.76
CA LEU A 76 -19.90 29.89 -14.47
C LEU A 76 -18.61 30.14 -15.24
N ILE A 77 -18.78 30.94 -16.29
CA ILE A 77 -17.72 31.69 -16.95
C ILE A 77 -17.19 32.69 -15.90
N ASN A 78 -15.98 32.46 -15.38
CA ASN A 78 -15.14 33.40 -14.60
C ASN A 78 -15.28 33.51 -13.06
N SER A 79 -15.72 32.51 -12.30
CA SER A 79 -15.56 32.54 -10.83
C SER A 79 -14.79 31.33 -10.27
N VAL A 80 -13.75 31.60 -9.48
CA VAL A 80 -13.03 30.58 -8.71
C VAL A 80 -13.93 30.12 -7.57
N THR A 81 -14.49 28.91 -7.68
CA THR A 81 -15.27 28.29 -6.61
C THR A 81 -14.33 27.56 -5.64
N LYS A 82 -14.54 27.76 -4.33
CA LYS A 82 -13.81 27.01 -3.30
C LYS A 82 -14.59 25.76 -2.94
N LEU A 83 -13.97 24.60 -3.10
CA LEU A 83 -14.53 23.31 -2.69
C LEU A 83 -14.27 23.10 -1.19
N THR A 84 -15.33 22.98 -0.40
CA THR A 84 -15.22 22.68 1.03
C THR A 84 -15.17 21.18 1.25
N LEU A 85 -14.04 20.68 1.74
CA LEU A 85 -13.83 19.28 2.06
C LEU A 85 -14.28 18.97 3.50
N LEU A 86 -15.09 17.94 3.66
CA LEU A 86 -15.56 17.44 4.95
C LEU A 86 -14.98 16.05 5.20
N PRO A 87 -14.61 15.68 6.43
CA PRO A 87 -14.22 14.30 6.73
C PRO A 87 -15.36 13.33 6.37
N TYR A 88 -15.07 12.31 5.58
CA TYR A 88 -16.01 11.24 5.24
C TYR A 88 -16.30 10.36 6.46
N LEU A 89 -15.30 10.15 7.33
CA LEU A 89 -15.43 9.37 8.56
C LEU A 89 -15.06 10.19 9.80
N ASN A 90 -15.79 9.97 10.88
CA ASN A 90 -15.43 10.49 12.20
C ASN A 90 -14.61 9.44 12.98
N THR A 91 -13.39 9.16 12.51
CA THR A 91 -12.52 8.15 13.15
C THR A 91 -11.78 8.74 14.35
N LYS A 92 -11.90 8.08 15.52
CA LYS A 92 -10.97 8.33 16.63
C LYS A 92 -9.58 7.80 16.25
N PRO A 93 -8.50 8.52 16.55
CA PRO A 93 -7.15 8.07 16.22
C PRO A 93 -6.86 6.73 16.91
N SER A 94 -6.40 5.76 16.12
CA SER A 94 -5.86 4.50 16.64
C SER A 94 -4.55 4.77 17.42
N LYS A 95 -4.20 3.86 18.34
CA LYS A 95 -3.16 4.10 19.37
C LYS A 95 -1.81 4.50 18.77
N SER A 96 -1.17 5.48 19.41
CA SER A 96 0.15 6.02 19.10
C SER A 96 1.27 4.99 19.33
N GLY A 97 1.54 4.16 18.33
CA GLY A 97 2.74 3.32 18.26
C GLY A 97 3.64 3.76 17.10
N PRO A 98 4.90 3.29 17.05
CA PRO A 98 5.69 3.43 15.82
C PRO A 98 4.96 2.73 14.66
N PRO A 99 5.06 3.27 13.43
CA PRO A 99 4.45 2.64 12.27
C PRO A 99 4.99 1.21 12.07
N PRO A 100 4.18 0.29 11.53
CA PRO A 100 4.66 -1.04 11.15
C PRO A 100 5.85 -0.93 10.20
N ALA A 101 6.84 -1.82 10.36
CA ALA A 101 8.06 -1.80 9.56
C ALA A 101 7.75 -2.00 8.07
N GLU A 102 6.72 -2.78 7.76
CA GLU A 102 6.24 -3.04 6.41
C GLU A 102 5.69 -1.77 5.75
N LEU A 103 4.89 -0.98 6.47
CA LEU A 103 4.40 0.31 5.97
C LEU A 103 5.55 1.30 5.81
N ALA A 104 6.47 1.37 6.77
CA ALA A 104 7.62 2.25 6.68
C ALA A 104 8.49 1.95 5.44
N ALA A 105 8.76 0.67 5.17
CA ALA A 105 9.50 0.24 3.99
C ALA A 105 8.73 0.52 2.68
N LEU A 106 7.40 0.38 2.67
CA LEU A 106 6.58 0.74 1.51
C LEU A 106 6.64 2.25 1.24
N CYS A 107 6.48 3.08 2.28
CA CYS A 107 6.55 4.53 2.16
C CYS A 107 7.93 5.01 1.69
N GLU A 108 9.02 4.40 2.19
CA GLU A 108 10.38 4.69 1.72
C GLU A 108 10.48 4.51 0.20
N ARG A 109 10.02 3.36 -0.32
CA ARG A 109 10.09 3.02 -1.75
C ARG A 109 9.15 3.86 -2.60
N GLN A 110 7.98 4.19 -2.08
CA GLN A 110 7.04 5.12 -2.73
C GLN A 110 7.50 6.58 -2.63
N ARG A 111 8.54 6.87 -1.85
CA ARG A 111 9.01 8.23 -1.53
C ARG A 111 7.89 9.07 -0.91
N THR A 112 7.03 8.43 -0.12
CA THR A 112 5.91 9.03 0.62
C THR A 112 6.25 9.19 2.09
N THR A 113 5.57 10.13 2.76
CA THR A 113 5.72 10.30 4.21
C THR A 113 4.93 9.23 4.93
N VAL A 114 5.52 8.63 5.97
CA VAL A 114 4.77 7.74 6.86
C VAL A 114 3.80 8.59 7.68
N SER A 115 2.53 8.57 7.28
CA SER A 115 1.44 9.25 7.97
C SER A 115 0.86 8.36 9.07
N SER A 116 0.17 9.00 10.01
CA SER A 116 -0.66 8.30 11.00
C SER A 116 -2.12 8.34 10.55
N GLY A 117 -2.97 7.40 10.97
CA GLY A 117 -4.39 7.41 10.58
C GLY A 117 -4.68 6.42 9.45
N ILE A 118 -5.53 6.82 8.49
CA ILE A 118 -5.90 5.97 7.36
C ILE A 118 -4.75 5.95 6.35
N SER A 119 -4.19 4.77 6.09
CA SER A 119 -3.05 4.60 5.17
C SER A 119 -3.47 4.36 3.72
N SER A 120 -4.63 3.75 3.51
CA SER A 120 -5.16 3.44 2.18
C SER A 120 -6.66 3.19 2.27
N TYR A 121 -7.37 3.43 1.16
CA TYR A 121 -8.78 3.10 1.02
C TYR A 121 -9.10 2.59 -0.38
N ASP A 122 -10.20 1.86 -0.49
CA ASP A 122 -10.82 1.43 -1.72
C ASP A 122 -12.34 1.57 -1.59
N PHE A 123 -13.03 1.91 -2.67
CA PHE A 123 -14.45 2.25 -2.62
C PHE A 123 -15.20 1.72 -3.83
N ASN A 124 -16.26 0.94 -3.58
CA ASN A 124 -17.21 0.54 -4.61
C ASN A 124 -18.47 1.44 -4.55
N PRO A 125 -18.70 2.29 -5.56
CA PRO A 125 -19.86 3.18 -5.57
C PRO A 125 -21.19 2.44 -5.75
N ILE A 126 -21.20 1.31 -6.48
CA ILE A 126 -22.42 0.54 -6.78
C ILE A 126 -23.01 -0.03 -5.49
N SER A 127 -22.17 -0.63 -4.66
CA SER A 127 -22.58 -1.19 -3.36
C SER A 127 -22.48 -0.19 -2.21
N SER A 128 -22.02 1.04 -2.47
CA SER A 128 -21.70 2.05 -1.44
C SER A 128 -20.85 1.47 -0.31
N THR A 129 -19.81 0.74 -0.70
CA THR A 129 -18.91 0.00 0.19
C THR A 129 -17.57 0.70 0.26
N LEU A 130 -17.15 1.09 1.47
CA LEU A 130 -15.81 1.61 1.75
C LEU A 130 -14.98 0.57 2.49
N LEU A 131 -13.80 0.27 1.95
CA LEU A 131 -12.73 -0.48 2.59
C LEU A 131 -11.60 0.49 2.93
N TYR A 132 -11.07 0.44 4.16
CA TYR A 132 -9.88 1.23 4.49
C TYR A 132 -8.99 0.53 5.51
N SER A 133 -7.71 0.90 5.52
CA SER A 133 -6.68 0.37 6.44
C SER A 133 -6.14 1.49 7.33
N ASP A 134 -5.87 1.19 8.59
CA ASP A 134 -5.12 2.08 9.50
C ASP A 134 -3.68 1.60 9.74
N SER A 135 -3.13 0.80 8.82
CA SER A 135 -1.87 0.04 8.92
C SER A 135 -1.85 -1.13 9.90
N THR A 136 -2.84 -1.23 10.79
CA THR A 136 -2.92 -2.31 11.78
C THR A 136 -4.12 -3.22 11.56
N ASN A 137 -5.25 -2.65 11.14
CA ASN A 137 -6.51 -3.32 10.94
C ASN A 137 -7.13 -2.89 9.62
N LEU A 138 -7.94 -3.78 9.05
CA LEU A 138 -8.84 -3.45 7.95
C LEU A 138 -10.23 -3.15 8.51
N TYR A 139 -10.85 -2.14 7.94
CA TYR A 139 -12.20 -1.74 8.28
C TYR A 139 -13.05 -1.72 7.04
N HIS A 140 -14.29 -2.10 7.23
CA HIS A 140 -15.30 -2.07 6.19
C HIS A 140 -16.52 -1.34 6.69
N ILE A 141 -17.03 -0.46 5.83
CA ILE A 141 -18.23 0.31 6.06
C ILE A 141 -19.11 0.11 4.84
N GLN A 142 -20.31 -0.42 5.09
CA GLN A 142 -21.38 -0.44 4.11
C GLN A 142 -22.44 0.57 4.54
N VAL A 143 -22.79 1.48 3.63
CA VAL A 143 -23.82 2.47 3.87
C VAL A 143 -25.09 2.00 3.19
N SER A 144 -26.05 1.52 3.99
CA SER A 144 -27.37 1.10 3.52
C SER A 144 -28.46 1.87 4.27
N PHE A 145 -29.31 2.61 3.54
CA PHE A 145 -30.49 3.30 4.06
C PHE A 145 -30.25 4.07 5.37
N GLN A 146 -29.24 4.96 5.39
CA GLN A 146 -28.87 5.82 6.53
C GLN A 146 -28.31 5.11 7.78
N LYS A 147 -28.07 3.80 7.74
CA LYS A 147 -27.37 3.08 8.81
C LYS A 147 -25.96 2.70 8.34
N GLU A 148 -24.97 3.25 9.03
CA GLU A 148 -23.56 2.88 8.84
C GLU A 148 -23.24 1.62 9.63
N GLU A 149 -23.01 0.51 8.94
CA GLU A 149 -22.52 -0.71 9.58
C GLU A 149 -21.00 -0.80 9.43
N LYS A 150 -20.30 -0.34 10.47
CA LYS A 150 -18.86 -0.45 10.57
C LYS A 150 -18.47 -1.81 11.16
N SER A 151 -17.66 -2.54 10.43
CA SER A 151 -17.09 -3.82 10.85
C SER A 151 -15.57 -3.76 10.77
N ILE A 152 -14.89 -4.28 11.80
CA ILE A 152 -13.45 -4.53 11.75
C ILE A 152 -13.28 -5.88 11.06
N ILE A 153 -12.67 -5.88 9.88
CA ILE A 153 -12.39 -7.09 9.13
C ILE A 153 -10.94 -7.47 9.41
N GLY A 154 -10.69 -8.74 9.70
CA GLY A 154 -9.32 -9.22 9.91
C GLY A 154 -8.87 -9.31 11.37
N ASN A 155 -9.83 -9.38 12.31
CA ASN A 155 -9.54 -9.68 13.69
C ASN A 155 -8.78 -11.02 13.79
N GLY A 156 -7.53 -10.99 14.24
CA GLY A 156 -6.64 -12.17 14.32
C GLY A 156 -5.64 -12.35 13.17
N ILE A 157 -5.63 -11.45 12.17
CA ILE A 157 -4.52 -11.40 11.19
C ILE A 157 -3.28 -10.85 11.90
N LYS A 158 -2.16 -11.55 11.74
CA LYS A 158 -0.85 -11.06 12.17
C LYS A 158 -0.17 -10.38 10.98
N GLY A 159 0.38 -9.20 11.20
CA GLY A 159 1.07 -8.40 10.17
C GLY A 159 0.33 -7.12 9.81
N CYS A 160 1.01 -6.25 9.08
CA CYS A 160 0.45 -5.04 8.48
C CYS A 160 -0.33 -5.42 7.21
N PRO A 161 -1.66 -5.19 7.12
CA PRO A 161 -2.41 -5.43 5.90
C PRO A 161 -2.12 -4.31 4.89
N LEU A 162 -1.51 -4.69 3.78
CA LEU A 162 -1.14 -3.82 2.66
C LEU A 162 -1.95 -4.17 1.41
N HIS A 163 -2.11 -3.18 0.52
CA HIS A 163 -2.79 -3.32 -0.77
C HIS A 163 -4.17 -3.98 -0.68
N ALA A 164 -4.97 -3.59 0.32
CA ALA A 164 -6.32 -4.12 0.46
C ALA A 164 -7.22 -3.58 -0.66
N GLN A 165 -7.91 -4.48 -1.37
CA GLN A 165 -8.75 -4.19 -2.53
C GLN A 165 -10.06 -4.97 -2.45
N LEU A 166 -11.16 -4.29 -2.76
CA LEU A 166 -12.48 -4.89 -2.96
C LEU A 166 -12.48 -5.67 -4.29
N CYS A 167 -13.17 -6.81 -4.31
CA CYS A 167 -13.43 -7.50 -5.56
C CYS A 167 -14.44 -6.66 -6.38
N PRO A 168 -14.16 -6.33 -7.65
CA PRO A 168 -15.06 -5.53 -8.50
C PRO A 168 -16.40 -6.20 -8.76
N VAL A 169 -16.40 -7.55 -8.81
CA VAL A 169 -17.58 -8.38 -9.10
C VAL A 169 -18.47 -8.55 -7.87
N ASP A 170 -17.85 -8.64 -6.70
CA ASP A 170 -18.51 -8.94 -5.45
C ASP A 170 -17.82 -8.19 -4.32
N SER A 171 -18.34 -7.02 -3.95
CA SER A 171 -17.82 -6.20 -2.86
C SER A 171 -17.75 -6.94 -1.52
N SER A 172 -18.38 -8.12 -1.40
CA SER A 172 -18.24 -9.00 -0.23
C SER A 172 -16.86 -9.58 0.00
N LEU A 173 -16.05 -9.62 -1.06
CA LEU A 173 -14.72 -10.18 -1.05
C LEU A 173 -13.67 -9.08 -1.00
N VAL A 174 -12.71 -9.27 -0.09
CA VAL A 174 -11.55 -8.37 0.06
C VAL A 174 -10.29 -9.20 -0.07
N ALA A 175 -9.43 -8.83 -1.01
CA ALA A 175 -8.06 -9.35 -1.07
C ALA A 175 -7.09 -8.33 -0.49
N PHE A 176 -6.06 -8.81 0.18
CA PHE A 176 -4.99 -7.99 0.71
C PHE A 176 -3.77 -8.87 0.93
N VAL A 177 -2.64 -8.22 1.16
CA VAL A 177 -1.37 -8.89 1.47
C VAL A 177 -1.03 -8.59 2.92
N ALA A 178 -0.67 -9.61 3.68
CA ALA A 178 -0.16 -9.43 5.03
C ALA A 178 1.09 -10.28 5.22
N ASN A 179 2.12 -9.63 5.76
CA ASN A 179 3.39 -10.27 6.05
C ASN A 179 3.35 -10.91 7.42
N PHE A 180 3.73 -12.17 7.48
CA PHE A 180 3.94 -12.89 8.73
C PHE A 180 5.43 -13.01 8.98
N ASN A 181 5.93 -12.32 10.00
CA ASN A 181 7.26 -12.53 10.53
C ASN A 181 7.22 -13.72 11.51
N ILE A 182 7.68 -14.90 11.10
CA ILE A 182 7.83 -16.05 12.02
C ILE A 182 9.14 -15.88 12.78
N TYR A 183 9.06 -15.88 14.11
CA TYR A 183 10.21 -15.94 15.02
C TYR A 183 10.30 -17.39 15.55
N GLU A 184 11.17 -18.22 14.98
CA GLU A 184 11.46 -19.53 15.58
C GLU A 184 12.59 -19.41 16.61
N LYS A 185 12.27 -19.69 17.88
CA LYS A 185 13.27 -19.96 18.92
C LYS A 185 13.65 -21.44 18.87
N PHE A 186 14.87 -21.76 18.44
CA PHE A 186 15.39 -23.13 18.56
C PHE A 186 15.55 -23.50 20.05
N LYS A 187 14.89 -24.59 20.47
CA LYS A 187 14.87 -25.06 21.87
C LYS A 187 16.17 -25.72 22.37
N LYS A 188 17.25 -25.78 21.58
CA LYS A 188 18.50 -26.47 21.99
C LYS A 188 19.83 -25.77 21.65
N SER A 189 19.81 -24.57 21.05
CA SER A 189 21.03 -23.74 20.93
C SER A 189 20.63 -22.27 20.99
N ALA A 190 21.12 -21.57 22.02
CA ALA A 190 20.71 -20.22 22.36
C ALA A 190 21.16 -19.12 21.37
N CYS A 191 21.72 -19.47 20.21
CA CYS A 191 22.32 -18.50 19.29
C CYS A 191 21.61 -18.32 17.94
N ALA A 192 20.78 -19.26 17.49
CA ALA A 192 20.09 -19.15 16.19
C ALA A 192 18.59 -18.91 16.36
N LYS A 193 18.15 -17.67 16.19
CA LYS A 193 16.74 -17.33 15.93
C LYS A 193 16.56 -17.36 14.41
N ARG A 194 15.72 -18.26 13.88
CA ARG A 194 15.36 -18.25 12.45
C ARG A 194 14.21 -17.26 12.26
N PHE A 195 14.39 -16.36 11.31
CA PHE A 195 13.42 -15.32 10.99
C PHE A 195 12.97 -15.53 9.56
N LEU A 196 11.70 -15.86 9.39
CA LEU A 196 11.07 -16.03 8.08
C LEU A 196 10.14 -14.84 7.86
N ILE A 197 10.40 -14.06 6.82
CA ILE A 197 9.42 -13.10 6.30
C ILE A 197 8.61 -13.86 5.27
N GLN A 198 7.33 -14.10 5.56
CA GLN A 198 6.43 -14.74 4.63
C GLN A 198 5.29 -13.79 4.28
N CYS A 199 5.24 -13.34 3.03
CA CYS A 199 4.12 -12.56 2.52
C CYS A 199 3.04 -13.51 2.01
N MET A 200 1.81 -13.34 2.47
CA MET A 200 0.67 -14.15 2.06
C MET A 200 -0.41 -13.28 1.43
N VAL A 201 -0.88 -13.69 0.26
CA VAL A 201 -2.21 -13.28 -0.23
C VAL A 201 -3.26 -13.91 0.65
N ARG A 202 -4.20 -13.09 1.12
CA ARG A 202 -5.36 -13.52 1.87
C ARG A 202 -6.62 -12.94 1.26
N ILE A 203 -7.67 -13.76 1.24
CA ILE A 203 -9.00 -13.36 0.81
C ILE A 203 -9.95 -13.53 1.98
N LEU A 204 -10.64 -12.44 2.28
CA LEU A 204 -11.65 -12.33 3.32
C LEU A 204 -13.03 -12.24 2.69
N GLU A 205 -14.01 -12.84 3.35
CA GLU A 205 -15.42 -12.67 3.04
C GLU A 205 -16.08 -11.91 4.18
N PHE A 206 -16.55 -10.69 3.92
CA PHE A 206 -17.11 -9.85 4.98
C PHE A 206 -18.46 -10.36 5.46
N LEU A 207 -19.30 -10.90 4.56
CA LEU A 207 -20.64 -11.43 4.90
C LEU A 207 -20.54 -12.53 5.97
N ARG A 208 -19.37 -13.19 6.08
CA ARG A 208 -19.04 -14.15 7.13
C ARG A 208 -18.23 -13.53 8.28
N LYS A 209 -18.55 -12.29 8.66
CA LYS A 209 -17.88 -11.53 9.73
C LYS A 209 -16.36 -11.38 9.53
N GLY A 210 -15.92 -11.23 8.28
CA GLY A 210 -14.50 -11.09 7.95
C GLY A 210 -13.71 -12.38 8.17
N LYS A 211 -14.32 -13.53 7.85
CA LYS A 211 -13.63 -14.82 7.87
C LYS A 211 -12.64 -14.89 6.70
N VAL A 212 -11.42 -15.37 6.98
CA VAL A 212 -10.45 -15.72 5.94
C VAL A 212 -10.97 -16.96 5.22
N ILE A 213 -11.34 -16.81 3.95
CA ILE A 213 -11.80 -17.93 3.10
C ILE A 213 -10.63 -18.57 2.35
N TYR A 214 -9.56 -17.83 2.11
CA TYR A 214 -8.36 -18.32 1.48
C TYR A 214 -7.12 -17.61 2.04
N SER A 215 -6.05 -18.37 2.25
CA SER A 215 -4.72 -17.86 2.58
C SER A 215 -3.71 -18.67 1.80
N SER A 216 -2.92 -17.99 0.97
CA SER A 216 -1.81 -18.63 0.29
C SER A 216 -0.75 -19.09 1.30
N SER A 217 -0.03 -20.14 0.95
CA SER A 217 1.16 -20.60 1.67
C SER A 217 2.36 -20.60 0.74
N ALA A 218 3.54 -20.46 1.30
CA ALA A 218 4.79 -20.35 0.57
C ALA A 218 5.94 -20.98 1.38
N GLY A 219 7.00 -21.37 0.68
CA GLY A 219 8.24 -21.80 1.31
C GLY A 219 9.01 -20.61 1.90
N GLU A 220 10.16 -20.91 2.50
CA GLU A 220 11.11 -19.89 2.92
C GLU A 220 11.62 -19.09 1.69
N ASN A 221 11.78 -17.77 1.85
CA ASN A 221 12.17 -16.82 0.79
C ASN A 221 11.19 -16.70 -0.38
N ILE A 222 10.01 -17.31 -0.29
CA ILE A 222 8.94 -17.17 -1.28
C ILE A 222 7.86 -16.24 -0.73
N MET A 223 7.50 -15.22 -1.51
CA MET A 223 6.50 -14.22 -1.17
C MET A 223 5.33 -14.30 -2.15
N ASN A 224 4.10 -14.31 -1.65
CA ASN A 224 2.90 -14.27 -2.46
C ASN A 224 2.22 -12.90 -2.33
N GLY A 225 1.89 -12.28 -3.46
CA GLY A 225 1.14 -11.01 -3.53
C GLY A 225 1.99 -9.76 -3.35
N CYS A 226 3.28 -9.89 -3.03
CA CYS A 226 4.23 -8.78 -2.97
C CYS A 226 5.07 -8.74 -4.25
N SER A 227 5.41 -7.52 -4.68
CA SER A 227 6.43 -7.31 -5.70
C SER A 227 7.84 -7.41 -5.10
N SER A 228 8.83 -7.79 -5.91
CA SER A 228 10.24 -7.89 -5.50
C SER A 228 10.84 -6.53 -5.17
N PHE A 229 11.99 -6.50 -4.48
CA PHE A 229 12.70 -5.26 -4.16
C PHE A 229 12.94 -4.39 -5.40
N ILE A 230 13.47 -4.97 -6.48
CA ILE A 230 13.74 -4.25 -7.74
C ILE A 230 12.46 -3.74 -8.40
N ALA A 231 11.36 -4.52 -8.36
CA ALA A 231 10.10 -4.06 -8.90
C ALA A 231 9.58 -2.80 -8.18
N GLN A 232 9.81 -2.69 -6.87
CA GLN A 232 9.43 -1.50 -6.09
C GLN A 232 10.39 -0.34 -6.30
N GLU A 233 11.71 -0.58 -6.27
CA GLU A 233 12.73 0.47 -6.29
C GLU A 233 12.99 1.05 -7.68
N GLU A 234 13.02 0.19 -8.70
CA GLU A 234 13.48 0.54 -10.07
C GLU A 234 12.34 0.59 -11.09
N LEU A 235 11.22 -0.09 -10.84
CA LEU A 235 10.10 -0.19 -11.79
C LEU A 235 8.83 0.53 -11.32
N ASP A 236 8.84 1.18 -10.16
CA ASP A 236 7.66 1.84 -9.55
C ASP A 236 6.43 0.92 -9.47
N ARG A 237 6.62 -0.36 -9.14
CA ARG A 237 5.54 -1.34 -8.97
C ARG A 237 5.48 -1.85 -7.53
N PHE A 238 4.45 -1.40 -6.81
CA PHE A 238 4.27 -1.69 -5.38
C PHE A 238 3.26 -2.81 -5.08
N THR A 239 2.38 -3.14 -6.03
CA THR A 239 1.40 -4.24 -5.87
C THR A 239 1.85 -5.52 -6.57
N GLY A 240 1.45 -6.66 -6.00
CA GLY A 240 1.56 -7.99 -6.60
C GLY A 240 0.23 -8.73 -6.66
N ILE A 241 -0.92 -8.04 -6.53
CA ILE A 241 -2.26 -8.61 -6.67
C ILE A 241 -3.13 -7.77 -7.61
N TRP A 242 -3.99 -8.42 -8.40
CA TRP A 242 -4.87 -7.80 -9.39
C TRP A 242 -6.18 -8.57 -9.54
N TRP A 243 -7.29 -7.98 -9.06
CA TRP A 243 -8.62 -8.51 -9.30
C TRP A 243 -9.00 -8.40 -10.78
N SER A 244 -9.65 -9.45 -11.31
CA SER A 244 -10.28 -9.39 -12.63
C SER A 244 -11.52 -8.50 -12.58
N PRO A 245 -11.71 -7.59 -13.55
CA PRO A 245 -12.93 -6.81 -13.72
C PRO A 245 -14.03 -7.58 -14.45
N GLY A 246 -13.75 -8.79 -14.95
CA GLY A 246 -14.71 -9.62 -15.68
C GLY A 246 -15.84 -10.16 -14.81
N PRO A 247 -16.77 -10.95 -15.37
CA PRO A 247 -17.92 -11.47 -14.62
C PRO A 247 -17.55 -12.54 -13.57
N GLN A 248 -16.35 -13.11 -13.66
CA GLN A 248 -15.87 -14.16 -12.77
C GLN A 248 -15.00 -13.59 -11.65
N LYS A 249 -15.13 -14.15 -10.44
CA LYS A 249 -14.37 -13.73 -9.25
C LYS A 249 -12.97 -14.33 -9.31
N MET A 250 -12.07 -13.64 -10.01
CA MET A 250 -10.69 -14.09 -10.23
C MET A 250 -9.68 -13.08 -9.69
N LEU A 251 -8.65 -13.56 -9.01
CA LEU A 251 -7.54 -12.75 -8.49
C LEU A 251 -6.22 -13.30 -9.03
N LEU A 252 -5.54 -12.50 -9.84
CA LEU A 252 -4.17 -12.78 -10.25
C LEU A 252 -3.22 -12.26 -9.16
N TYR A 253 -2.19 -13.03 -8.84
CA TYR A 253 -1.13 -12.57 -7.95
C TYR A 253 0.26 -13.04 -8.39
N GLU A 254 1.26 -12.27 -7.99
CA GLU A 254 2.67 -12.58 -8.20
C GLU A 254 3.21 -13.42 -7.04
N GLN A 255 3.88 -14.52 -7.38
CA GLN A 255 4.72 -15.27 -6.47
C GLN A 255 6.19 -14.98 -6.80
N VAL A 256 6.90 -14.42 -5.83
CA VAL A 256 8.31 -14.02 -5.95
C VAL A 256 9.17 -14.99 -5.16
N ASP A 257 10.13 -15.63 -5.83
CA ASP A 257 11.14 -16.48 -5.20
C ASP A 257 12.48 -15.72 -5.10
N GLU A 258 12.90 -15.40 -3.88
CA GLU A 258 14.17 -14.72 -3.57
C GLU A 258 15.25 -15.70 -3.07
N THR A 259 15.06 -17.01 -3.21
CA THR A 259 15.99 -18.03 -2.69
C THR A 259 17.41 -17.83 -3.21
N ALA A 260 17.56 -17.58 -4.51
CA ALA A 260 18.86 -17.36 -5.17
C ALA A 260 19.41 -15.93 -5.03
N VAL A 261 18.64 -15.00 -4.45
CA VAL A 261 19.06 -13.60 -4.30
C VAL A 261 20.01 -13.46 -3.12
N THR A 262 21.07 -12.68 -3.34
CA THR A 262 22.09 -12.36 -2.33
C THR A 262 21.47 -11.62 -1.15
N SER A 263 21.90 -11.98 0.06
CA SER A 263 21.50 -11.29 1.29
C SER A 263 22.60 -10.33 1.74
N LEU A 264 22.27 -9.05 1.91
CA LEU A 264 23.18 -8.03 2.44
C LEU A 264 22.71 -7.55 3.82
N GLN A 265 23.65 -7.18 4.67
CA GLN A 265 23.36 -6.64 6.00
C GLN A 265 23.79 -5.18 6.08
N PHE A 266 22.84 -4.30 6.40
CA PHE A 266 23.10 -2.86 6.47
C PHE A 266 23.31 -2.42 7.93
N THR A 267 24.52 -2.03 8.30
CA THR A 267 24.84 -1.63 9.67
C THR A 267 24.88 -0.12 9.82
N VAL A 268 24.19 0.41 10.83
CA VAL A 268 24.33 1.80 11.25
C VAL A 268 25.30 1.85 12.45
N PRO A 269 26.39 2.64 12.39
CA PRO A 269 27.31 2.78 13.53
C PRO A 269 26.55 3.19 14.80
N GLY A 270 26.78 2.47 15.90
CA GLY A 270 26.09 2.71 17.18
C GLY A 270 24.71 2.06 17.31
N CYS A 271 24.21 1.36 16.29
CA CYS A 271 23.00 0.54 16.37
C CYS A 271 23.34 -0.95 16.35
N SER A 272 22.46 -1.77 16.92
CA SER A 272 22.55 -3.23 16.76
C SER A 272 22.46 -3.61 15.29
N PRO A 273 23.19 -4.64 14.85
CA PRO A 273 23.15 -5.11 13.46
C PRO A 273 21.71 -5.36 13.01
N THR A 274 21.34 -4.81 11.85
CA THR A 274 20.02 -5.04 11.26
C THR A 274 19.94 -6.44 10.66
N ARG A 275 18.72 -6.86 10.29
CA ARG A 275 18.52 -8.17 9.66
C ARG A 275 19.08 -8.14 8.23
N PRO A 276 19.65 -9.26 7.75
CA PRO A 276 20.02 -9.36 6.35
C PRO A 276 18.77 -9.23 5.47
N MET A 277 18.91 -8.49 4.39
CA MET A 277 17.86 -8.19 3.41
C MET A 277 18.28 -8.74 2.05
N LYS A 278 17.32 -9.31 1.30
CA LYS A 278 17.51 -9.74 -0.08
C LYS A 278 17.75 -8.51 -0.96
N TYR A 279 18.93 -8.44 -1.56
CA TYR A 279 19.39 -7.30 -2.35
C TYR A 279 20.16 -7.80 -3.58
N PRO A 280 19.55 -7.76 -4.77
CA PRO A 280 20.21 -8.18 -6.00
C PRO A 280 21.23 -7.12 -6.43
N VAL A 281 22.51 -7.44 -6.24
CA VAL A 281 23.62 -6.60 -6.71
C VAL A 281 23.71 -6.74 -8.24
N SER A 282 24.11 -5.67 -8.92
CA SER A 282 24.33 -5.69 -10.37
C SER A 282 25.24 -6.87 -10.79
N GLY A 283 24.82 -7.61 -11.81
CA GLY A 283 25.51 -8.81 -12.30
C GLY A 283 25.25 -10.10 -11.50
N THR A 284 24.41 -10.07 -10.46
CA THR A 284 24.01 -11.24 -9.67
C THR A 284 22.56 -11.65 -9.95
N THR A 285 22.14 -12.81 -9.43
CA THR A 285 20.80 -13.38 -9.67
C THR A 285 19.68 -12.51 -9.09
N ASN A 286 18.68 -12.20 -9.91
CA ASN A 286 17.45 -11.54 -9.46
C ASN A 286 16.45 -12.54 -8.86
N ALA A 287 15.39 -12.01 -8.23
CA ALA A 287 14.25 -12.80 -7.80
C ALA A 287 13.49 -13.36 -9.01
N ILE A 288 12.92 -14.55 -8.88
CA ILE A 288 12.09 -15.16 -9.94
C ILE A 288 10.63 -14.82 -9.67
N SER A 289 10.01 -14.04 -10.56
CA SER A 289 8.59 -13.70 -10.51
C SER A 289 7.76 -14.64 -11.38
N THR A 290 6.78 -15.30 -10.77
CA THR A 290 5.78 -16.14 -11.44
C THR A 290 4.37 -15.64 -11.13
N LEU A 291 3.41 -15.95 -11.99
CA LEU A 291 2.01 -15.58 -11.78
C LEU A 291 1.19 -16.79 -11.33
N ARG A 292 0.20 -16.52 -10.49
CA ARG A 292 -0.76 -17.49 -9.96
C ARG A 292 -2.15 -16.90 -10.00
N LEU A 293 -3.13 -17.74 -10.27
CA LEU A 293 -4.51 -17.35 -10.46
C LEU A 293 -5.38 -18.02 -9.41
N ILE A 294 -6.09 -17.20 -8.64
CA ILE A 294 -7.12 -17.66 -7.72
C ILE A 294 -8.47 -17.49 -8.40
N THR A 295 -9.26 -18.56 -8.46
CA THR A 295 -10.64 -18.52 -8.94
C THR A 295 -11.58 -18.86 -7.78
N ILE A 296 -12.62 -18.05 -7.60
CA ILE A 296 -13.58 -18.17 -6.51
C ILE A 296 -14.96 -18.49 -7.10
N ASP A 297 -15.33 -19.76 -7.02
CA ASP A 297 -16.69 -20.20 -7.30
C ASP A 297 -17.46 -20.40 -5.98
N GLU A 298 -18.80 -20.43 -6.05
CA GLU A 298 -19.66 -20.53 -4.87
C GLU A 298 -19.30 -21.71 -3.93
N ASN A 299 -18.78 -22.80 -4.50
CA ASN A 299 -18.46 -24.03 -3.78
C ASN A 299 -16.97 -24.31 -3.61
N LYS A 300 -16.07 -23.56 -4.28
CA LYS A 300 -14.64 -23.90 -4.30
C LYS A 300 -13.77 -22.69 -4.61
N ILE A 301 -12.64 -22.61 -3.91
CA ILE A 301 -11.55 -21.69 -4.24
C ILE A 301 -10.41 -22.55 -4.82
N THR A 302 -9.97 -22.24 -6.03
CA THR A 302 -8.80 -22.86 -6.66
C THR A 302 -7.65 -21.85 -6.71
N ASP A 303 -6.43 -22.35 -6.61
CA ASP A 303 -5.19 -21.57 -6.73
C ASP A 303 -4.27 -22.31 -7.69
N GLU A 304 -4.17 -21.78 -8.90
CA GLU A 304 -3.51 -22.40 -10.02
C GLU A 304 -2.25 -21.62 -10.40
N LYS A 305 -1.15 -22.35 -10.62
CA LYS A 305 0.07 -21.78 -11.19
C LYS A 305 -0.05 -21.72 -12.71
N LEU A 306 0.72 -20.83 -13.34
CA LEU A 306 0.94 -20.92 -14.78
C LEU A 306 1.36 -22.34 -15.18
N THR A 307 0.73 -22.86 -16.23
CA THR A 307 1.05 -24.21 -16.75
C THR A 307 2.45 -24.25 -17.35
N ILE A 308 2.90 -23.14 -17.95
CA ILE A 308 4.22 -22.98 -18.55
C ILE A 308 4.89 -21.78 -17.88
N GLU A 309 6.16 -21.94 -17.51
CA GLU A 309 6.93 -20.84 -16.93
C GLU A 309 7.25 -19.77 -17.97
N LEU A 310 7.23 -18.50 -17.56
CA LEU A 310 7.49 -17.37 -18.45
C LEU A 310 8.86 -17.45 -19.11
N ARG A 311 9.89 -17.95 -18.40
CA ARG A 311 11.24 -18.14 -18.95
C ARG A 311 11.30 -19.21 -20.04
N THR A 312 10.40 -20.21 -20.02
CA THR A 312 10.32 -21.23 -21.08
C THR A 312 9.79 -20.63 -22.37
N VAL A 313 8.79 -19.75 -22.28
CA VAL A 313 8.20 -19.08 -23.45
C VAL A 313 9.08 -17.92 -23.92
N TYR A 314 9.65 -17.18 -22.98
CA TYR A 314 10.48 -15.99 -23.20
C TYR A 314 11.83 -16.17 -22.48
N PRO A 315 12.84 -16.75 -23.14
CA PRO A 315 14.15 -17.02 -22.51
C PRO A 315 14.87 -15.77 -21.98
N TRP A 316 14.53 -14.60 -22.51
CA TRP A 316 15.08 -13.30 -22.11
C TRP A 316 14.27 -12.62 -20.99
N TYR A 317 13.18 -13.24 -20.50
CA TYR A 317 12.37 -12.68 -19.44
C TYR A 317 13.12 -12.65 -18.11
N GLU A 318 13.19 -11.45 -17.52
CA GLU A 318 13.85 -11.23 -16.23
C GLU A 318 12.97 -10.46 -15.24
N TYR A 319 12.21 -9.46 -15.71
CA TYR A 319 11.41 -8.59 -14.85
C TYR A 319 9.95 -8.55 -15.26
N LEU A 320 9.06 -8.71 -14.26
CA LEU A 320 7.63 -8.46 -14.40
C LEU A 320 7.34 -6.98 -14.13
N SER A 321 7.28 -6.17 -15.18
CA SER A 321 7.17 -4.71 -15.08
C SER A 321 5.76 -4.24 -14.73
N ARG A 322 4.74 -4.69 -15.47
CA ARG A 322 3.33 -4.36 -15.27
C ARG A 322 2.46 -5.58 -15.56
N VAL A 323 1.36 -5.67 -14.82
CA VAL A 323 0.38 -6.74 -14.92
C VAL A 323 -1.00 -6.12 -14.73
N GLY A 324 -1.99 -6.65 -15.42
CA GLY A 324 -3.37 -6.23 -15.29
C GLY A 324 -4.28 -7.14 -16.11
N TRP A 325 -5.56 -6.79 -16.10
CA TRP A 325 -6.59 -7.45 -16.87
C TRP A 325 -7.11 -6.50 -17.95
N LEU A 326 -7.64 -7.05 -19.04
CA LEU A 326 -8.45 -6.26 -19.96
C LEU A 326 -9.78 -5.86 -19.29
N PRO A 327 -10.45 -4.79 -19.74
CA PRO A 327 -11.68 -4.30 -19.11
C PRO A 327 -12.83 -5.31 -19.07
N ASP A 328 -12.86 -6.27 -19.99
CA ASP A 328 -13.83 -7.37 -20.04
C ASP A 328 -13.45 -8.56 -19.14
N GLY A 329 -12.29 -8.48 -18.48
CA GLY A 329 -11.71 -9.54 -17.65
C GLY A 329 -11.00 -10.64 -18.42
N SER A 330 -10.83 -10.49 -19.74
CA SER A 330 -9.97 -11.38 -20.51
C SER A 330 -8.49 -11.06 -20.29
N ALA A 331 -7.64 -12.05 -20.50
CA ALA A 331 -6.18 -11.91 -20.52
C ALA A 331 -5.66 -12.72 -21.72
N TYR A 332 -4.88 -12.08 -22.60
CA TYR A 332 -4.24 -12.71 -23.75
C TYR A 332 -2.82 -13.16 -23.44
#